data_AF-A0A1F4PSE3-F1
#
_entry.id   AF-A0A1F4PSE3-F1
#
_cell.length_a   1.000
_cell.length_b   1.000
_cell.length_c   1.000
_cell.angle_alpha   90.00
_cell.angle_beta   90.00
_cell.angle_gamma   90.00
#
_symmetry.space_group_name_H-M   'P 1'
#
loop_
_entity.id
_entity.type
_entity.pdbx_description
1 polymer ?
#
loop_
_entity_poly.entity_id
_entity_poly.type
_entity_poly.pdbx_seq_one_letter_code
_entity_poly.pdbx_strand_id
1 'polypeptide(L)'
;MKFLSRFCVIFYCAGISFLGYQINCAKPNAVNEHSEIRSLSPEFITIYVHGTTTKVGLKLLSKFCKDVTFGKPGVHHFDELPEISLLLKDAKTLQNCDNRRFDCNHFYTFGWSGSLSFKAREKAGKELYDGTVKLLSEYQKKYGKIPKLRIWTFSHGGNVALNMVKLLPFFENQPVHLELLLVAVPVQKVTEKLIEHPCITQSYVISSTRDLMQVLDTYKFEKKRYTPARFFDTTASNCRQIKVLINNRGLGHADLLRSFTLHLPGALNFADQVYPTKIALLPEVFGGKNQKTEKPEIIEYAIQDPGFRFFKFLNLKQCVRGKRKKCTVKNTPKRLIKSALSSNLIP
;
A
#
# COMPACT_ATOMS: atom_id res chain seq x y z
N MET A 1 19.12 -21.19 -21.53
CA MET A 1 18.17 -21.72 -20.51
C MET A 1 16.82 -21.04 -20.67
N LYS A 2 15.82 -21.74 -21.24
CA LYS A 2 14.44 -21.27 -21.42
C LYS A 2 13.53 -22.08 -20.50
N PHE A 3 13.23 -21.58 -19.30
CA PHE A 3 12.18 -22.16 -18.44
C PHE A 3 11.54 -21.01 -17.65
N LEU A 4 10.54 -20.38 -18.26
CA LEU A 4 9.42 -19.63 -17.64
C LEU A 4 8.68 -18.85 -18.73
N SER A 5 7.89 -19.57 -19.52
CA SER A 5 6.95 -18.98 -20.45
C SER A 5 5.89 -20.03 -20.75
N ARG A 6 4.84 -20.10 -19.92
CA ARG A 6 3.52 -20.66 -20.24
C ARG A 6 2.61 -20.64 -19.00
N PHE A 7 2.04 -19.47 -18.72
CA PHE A 7 0.70 -19.41 -18.13
C PHE A 7 -0.17 -18.61 -19.10
N CYS A 8 -1.01 -19.34 -19.84
CA CYS A 8 -2.02 -18.75 -20.72
C CYS A 8 -3.27 -18.53 -19.87
N VAL A 9 -3.68 -17.27 -19.72
CA VAL A 9 -4.88 -16.86 -18.98
C VAL A 9 -5.84 -16.23 -19.99
N ILE A 10 -6.95 -16.90 -20.28
CA ILE A 10 -8.05 -16.40 -21.10
C ILE A 10 -9.22 -16.07 -20.17
N PHE A 11 -9.79 -14.86 -20.25
CA PHE A 11 -11.05 -14.56 -19.56
C PHE A 11 -11.95 -13.54 -20.28
N TYR A 12 -13.26 -13.81 -20.12
CA TYR A 12 -14.44 -13.05 -20.54
C TYR A 12 -14.75 -11.91 -19.55
N CYS A 13 -15.34 -10.82 -20.04
CA CYS A 13 -15.68 -9.61 -19.27
C CYS A 13 -17.10 -9.69 -18.69
N ALA A 14 -17.24 -9.41 -17.38
CA ALA A 14 -18.48 -8.95 -16.77
C ALA A 14 -18.17 -7.63 -16.05
N GLY A 15 -18.91 -6.57 -16.38
CA GLY A 15 -18.73 -5.23 -15.80
C GLY A 15 -19.15 -5.18 -14.33
N ILE A 16 -18.30 -4.58 -13.49
CA ILE A 16 -18.64 -4.25 -12.10
C ILE A 16 -18.89 -2.75 -12.05
N SER A 17 -20.13 -2.35 -11.82
CA SER A 17 -20.50 -0.97 -11.53
C SER A 17 -20.19 -0.64 -10.07
N PHE A 18 -19.41 0.41 -9.83
CA PHE A 18 -19.19 0.99 -8.50
C PHE A 18 -20.48 1.70 -8.08
N LEU A 19 -21.27 1.12 -7.17
CA LEU A 19 -22.21 1.92 -6.40
C LEU A 19 -21.41 2.62 -5.29
N GLY A 20 -21.45 3.96 -5.29
CA GLY A 20 -20.82 4.79 -4.26
C GLY A 20 -21.38 4.44 -2.88
N TYR A 21 -20.54 3.87 -2.03
CA TYR A 21 -20.86 3.60 -0.64
C TYR A 21 -20.45 4.84 0.16
N GLN A 22 -21.44 5.62 0.64
CA GLN A 22 -21.20 6.69 1.61
C GLN A 22 -21.16 6.08 3.00
N ILE A 23 -19.98 6.09 3.63
CA ILE A 23 -19.86 5.78 5.06
C ILE A 23 -20.12 7.08 5.82
N ASN A 24 -21.03 7.03 6.79
CA ASN A 24 -21.21 8.08 7.77
C ASN A 24 -19.98 8.10 8.71
N CYS A 25 -18.86 8.64 8.23
CA CYS A 25 -17.83 9.13 9.15
C CYS A 25 -18.49 10.25 9.95
N ALA A 26 -18.57 10.09 11.28
CA ALA A 26 -19.11 11.14 12.15
C ALA A 26 -18.38 12.44 11.82
N LYS A 27 -19.11 13.44 11.31
CA LYS A 27 -18.51 14.74 10.97
C LYS A 27 -17.95 15.32 12.27
N PRO A 28 -16.65 15.66 12.33
CA PRO A 28 -16.15 16.38 13.49
C PRO A 28 -16.93 17.70 13.61
N ASN A 29 -17.31 18.04 14.84
CA ASN A 29 -17.99 19.31 15.14
C ASN A 29 -17.16 20.45 14.56
N ALA A 30 -17.79 21.31 13.76
CA ALA A 30 -17.15 22.50 13.20
C ALA A 30 -16.78 23.44 14.36
N VAL A 31 -15.49 23.47 14.70
CA VAL A 31 -14.95 24.45 15.65
C VAL A 31 -14.68 25.73 14.86
N ASN A 32 -15.22 26.86 15.34
CA ASN A 32 -15.01 28.19 14.76
C ASN A 32 -13.54 28.63 14.96
N GLU A 33 -12.69 28.38 13.96
CA GLU A 33 -11.28 28.81 13.93
C GLU A 33 -11.10 30.08 13.10
N HIS A 34 -11.37 31.24 13.72
CA HIS A 34 -10.90 32.53 13.22
C HIS A 34 -10.13 33.25 14.34
N SER A 35 -8.93 32.74 14.66
CA SER A 35 -7.92 33.49 15.42
C SER A 35 -6.54 33.12 14.90
N GLU A 36 -5.85 34.12 14.33
CA GLU A 36 -4.43 34.16 13.94
C GLU A 36 -3.64 32.85 14.07
N ILE A 37 -3.84 31.95 13.11
CA ILE A 37 -3.01 30.76 12.96
C ILE A 37 -1.66 31.25 12.41
N ARG A 38 -0.73 31.63 13.30
CA ARG A 38 0.69 31.46 12.99
C ARG A 38 0.81 30.01 12.51
N SER A 39 1.06 29.79 11.22
CA SER A 39 0.97 28.46 10.60
C SER A 39 1.86 27.49 11.36
N LEU A 40 1.28 26.75 12.30
CA LEU A 40 1.99 25.76 13.08
C LEU A 40 2.50 24.76 12.05
N SER A 41 3.82 24.60 11.93
CA SER A 41 4.29 23.57 11.00
C SER A 41 3.73 22.23 11.44
N PRO A 42 3.40 21.36 10.47
CA PRO A 42 2.77 20.10 10.81
C PRO A 42 3.67 19.28 11.72
N GLU A 43 3.04 18.51 12.58
CA GLU A 43 3.78 17.51 13.34
C GLU A 43 4.34 16.43 12.41
N PHE A 44 3.57 16.02 11.40
CA PHE A 44 3.94 14.98 10.46
C PHE A 44 3.80 15.42 9.01
N ILE A 45 4.73 15.01 8.16
CA ILE A 45 4.51 14.89 6.72
C ILE A 45 4.32 13.42 6.36
N THR A 46 3.42 13.12 5.44
CA THR A 46 3.15 11.74 4.99
C THR A 46 3.63 11.54 3.55
N ILE A 47 4.44 10.51 3.30
CA ILE A 47 4.83 10.09 1.95
C ILE A 47 4.27 8.69 1.68
N TYR A 48 3.42 8.57 0.66
CA TYR A 48 2.96 7.28 0.18
C TYR A 48 3.90 6.68 -0.88
N VAL A 49 4.34 5.45 -0.66
CA VAL A 49 5.21 4.69 -1.57
C VAL A 49 4.45 3.49 -2.13
N HIS A 50 4.17 3.53 -3.43
CA HIS A 50 3.40 2.48 -4.09
C HIS A 50 4.17 1.15 -4.25
N GLY A 51 3.43 0.08 -4.53
CA GLY A 51 3.97 -1.26 -4.78
C GLY A 51 4.51 -1.49 -6.19
N THR A 52 4.68 -2.76 -6.54
CA THR A 52 5.24 -3.21 -7.83
C THR A 52 4.36 -2.84 -9.03
N THR A 53 5.04 -2.53 -10.15
CA THR A 53 4.41 -2.23 -11.44
C THR A 53 4.88 -3.26 -12.47
N THR A 54 4.39 -4.50 -12.40
CA THR A 54 4.73 -5.49 -13.45
C THR A 54 3.93 -5.20 -14.70
N LYS A 55 4.49 -5.38 -15.91
CA LYS A 55 3.71 -5.28 -17.17
C LYS A 55 2.51 -6.24 -17.22
N VAL A 56 2.58 -7.37 -16.51
CA VAL A 56 1.48 -8.35 -16.40
C VAL A 56 0.43 -7.90 -15.39
N GLY A 57 0.86 -7.40 -14.22
CA GLY A 57 -0.01 -6.78 -13.22
C GLY A 57 -0.69 -5.54 -13.79
N LEU A 58 0.05 -4.68 -14.48
CA LEU A 58 -0.48 -3.63 -15.34
C LEU A 58 -1.44 -4.24 -16.34
N LYS A 59 -1.11 -5.19 -17.22
CA LYS A 59 -2.11 -5.74 -18.17
C LYS A 59 -3.41 -6.22 -17.51
N LEU A 60 -3.34 -6.89 -16.36
CA LEU A 60 -4.51 -7.33 -15.58
C LEU A 60 -5.31 -6.16 -14.99
N LEU A 61 -4.61 -5.20 -14.39
CA LEU A 61 -5.18 -4.00 -13.79
C LEU A 61 -5.58 -2.97 -14.86
N SER A 62 -5.00 -3.02 -16.05
CA SER A 62 -4.96 -1.93 -17.04
C SER A 62 -6.26 -1.73 -17.80
N LYS A 63 -7.19 -2.69 -17.71
CA LYS A 63 -8.55 -2.46 -18.19
C LYS A 63 -9.39 -1.63 -17.20
N PHE A 64 -8.95 -1.47 -15.95
CA PHE A 64 -9.68 -0.78 -14.88
C PHE A 64 -8.85 0.24 -14.07
N CYS A 65 -7.52 0.25 -14.22
CA CYS A 65 -6.58 0.92 -13.31
C CYS A 65 -5.33 1.50 -14.02
N LYS A 66 -5.35 1.73 -15.35
CA LYS A 66 -4.17 2.25 -16.10
C LYS A 66 -3.62 3.56 -15.53
N ASP A 67 -4.50 4.39 -15.00
CA ASP A 67 -4.14 5.73 -14.53
C ASP A 67 -4.18 5.86 -13.00
N VAL A 68 -4.37 4.73 -12.32
CA VAL A 68 -4.97 4.75 -10.98
C VAL A 68 -3.91 4.51 -9.89
N THR A 69 -2.80 3.82 -10.15
CA THR A 69 -1.81 3.50 -9.09
C THR A 69 -0.46 4.18 -9.25
N PHE A 70 -0.29 5.08 -10.22
CA PHE A 70 1.02 5.58 -10.63
C PHE A 70 1.23 7.02 -10.16
N GLY A 71 2.28 7.21 -9.36
CA GLY A 71 2.84 8.53 -9.08
C GLY A 71 3.85 8.92 -10.15
N LYS A 72 3.95 10.22 -10.41
CA LYS A 72 5.07 10.82 -11.15
C LYS A 72 6.40 10.43 -10.46
N PRO A 73 7.47 10.08 -11.20
CA PRO A 73 8.74 9.66 -10.59
C PRO A 73 9.30 10.71 -9.62
N GLY A 74 9.73 10.28 -8.43
CA GLY A 74 10.17 11.19 -7.36
C GLY A 74 9.07 11.52 -6.35
N VAL A 75 9.36 12.44 -5.42
CA VAL A 75 8.41 12.89 -4.38
C VAL A 75 7.62 14.09 -4.92
N HIS A 76 6.28 13.99 -4.92
CA HIS A 76 5.37 15.05 -5.39
C HIS A 76 4.23 15.24 -4.42
N HIS A 77 3.67 16.45 -4.35
CA HIS A 77 2.47 16.70 -3.57
C HIS A 77 1.29 15.90 -4.14
N PHE A 78 0.38 15.42 -3.29
CA PHE A 78 -0.71 14.57 -3.75
C PHE A 78 -1.69 15.28 -4.71
N ASP A 79 -1.81 16.62 -4.63
CA ASP A 79 -2.61 17.44 -5.55
C ASP A 79 -2.06 17.51 -6.98
N GLU A 80 -0.79 17.14 -7.19
CA GLU A 80 -0.22 17.03 -8.54
C GLU A 80 -0.70 15.76 -9.28
N LEU A 81 -1.47 14.90 -8.60
CA LEU A 81 -1.98 13.66 -9.19
C LEU A 81 -3.31 13.91 -9.92
N PRO A 82 -3.58 13.18 -11.02
CA PRO A 82 -4.88 13.25 -11.68
C PRO A 82 -6.03 12.89 -10.73
N GLU A 83 -7.19 13.53 -10.87
CA GLU A 83 -8.36 13.30 -10.02
C GLU A 83 -8.81 11.83 -9.95
N ILE A 84 -8.56 11.10 -11.04
CA ILE A 84 -8.89 9.68 -11.17
C ILE A 84 -7.92 8.74 -10.43
N SER A 85 -6.80 9.26 -9.92
CA SER A 85 -5.78 8.50 -9.19
C SER A 85 -6.36 7.84 -7.94
N LEU A 86 -6.10 6.55 -7.75
CA LEU A 86 -6.39 5.87 -6.48
C LEU A 86 -5.63 6.52 -5.35
N LEU A 87 -4.39 6.95 -5.58
CA LEU A 87 -3.57 7.49 -4.49
C LEU A 87 -4.20 8.76 -3.92
N LEU A 88 -4.76 9.60 -4.79
CA LEU A 88 -5.55 10.75 -4.38
C LEU A 88 -6.81 10.34 -3.61
N LYS A 89 -7.54 9.33 -4.08
CA LYS A 89 -8.73 8.79 -3.41
C LYS A 89 -8.40 8.20 -2.04
N ASP A 90 -7.30 7.49 -1.93
CA ASP A 90 -6.79 6.87 -0.71
C ASP A 90 -6.36 7.95 0.29
N ALA A 91 -5.60 8.96 -0.15
CA ALA A 91 -5.20 10.09 0.71
C ALA A 91 -6.42 10.83 1.26
N LYS A 92 -7.39 11.19 0.40
CA LYS A 92 -8.67 11.80 0.81
C LYS A 92 -9.47 10.90 1.76
N THR A 93 -9.45 9.60 1.51
CA THR A 93 -10.12 8.61 2.37
C THR A 93 -9.50 8.60 3.76
N LEU A 94 -8.18 8.51 3.84
CA LEU A 94 -7.46 8.52 5.11
C LEU A 94 -7.66 9.83 5.87
N GLN A 95 -7.63 10.97 5.17
CA GLN A 95 -7.92 12.27 5.76
C GLN A 95 -9.35 12.32 6.35
N ASN A 96 -10.35 11.85 5.60
CA ASN A 96 -11.73 11.84 6.07
C ASN A 96 -11.94 10.93 7.29
N CYS A 97 -11.14 9.87 7.41
CA CYS A 97 -11.20 8.96 8.54
C CYS A 97 -10.39 9.46 9.76
N ASP A 98 -9.24 10.10 9.55
CA ASP A 98 -8.36 10.64 10.60
C ASP A 98 -7.49 11.79 10.07
N ASN A 99 -8.07 12.99 9.97
CA ASN A 99 -7.41 14.20 9.47
C ASN A 99 -6.20 14.60 10.33
N ARG A 100 -6.22 14.27 11.63
CA ARG A 100 -5.09 14.58 12.53
C ARG A 100 -3.85 13.76 12.14
N ARG A 101 -4.04 12.49 11.78
CA ARG A 101 -2.94 11.60 11.37
C ARG A 101 -2.59 11.75 9.89
N PHE A 102 -3.55 12.07 9.04
CA PHE A 102 -3.38 12.11 7.59
C PHE A 102 -3.83 13.47 7.02
N ASP A 103 -3.15 14.54 7.42
CA ASP A 103 -3.39 15.87 6.87
C ASP A 103 -2.99 15.92 5.39
N CYS A 104 -3.97 16.20 4.52
CA CYS A 104 -3.75 16.22 3.07
C CYS A 104 -2.78 17.32 2.64
N ASN A 105 -2.74 18.46 3.35
CA ASN A 105 -1.85 19.58 3.02
C ASN A 105 -0.36 19.22 3.15
N HIS A 106 -0.09 18.12 3.84
CA HIS A 106 1.24 17.61 4.13
C HIS A 106 1.40 16.16 3.64
N PHE A 107 0.66 15.82 2.57
CA PHE A 107 0.63 14.49 1.98
C PHE A 107 1.29 14.46 0.60
N TYR A 108 2.22 13.55 0.44
CA TYR A 108 3.05 13.39 -0.74
C TYR A 108 2.98 11.95 -1.24
N THR A 109 3.35 11.77 -2.50
CA THR A 109 3.53 10.45 -3.10
C THR A 109 4.93 10.30 -3.67
N PHE A 110 5.45 9.10 -3.63
CA PHE A 110 6.70 8.74 -4.28
C PHE A 110 6.48 7.74 -5.41
N GLY A 111 6.70 8.21 -6.64
CA GLY A 111 6.67 7.38 -7.84
C GLY A 111 8.01 6.72 -8.11
N TRP A 112 8.01 5.42 -8.40
CA TRP A 112 9.21 4.67 -8.81
C TRP A 112 8.90 3.63 -9.89
N SER A 113 9.94 2.98 -10.41
CA SER A 113 9.82 2.03 -11.53
C SER A 113 8.96 0.78 -11.26
N GLY A 114 8.63 0.51 -9.99
CA GLY A 114 7.90 -0.67 -9.54
C GLY A 114 8.57 -2.02 -9.87
N SER A 115 9.84 -2.03 -10.23
CA SER A 115 10.59 -3.25 -10.55
C SER A 115 10.81 -4.15 -9.33
N LEU A 116 10.69 -5.47 -9.51
CA LEU A 116 10.92 -6.48 -8.47
C LEU A 116 12.40 -6.76 -8.20
N SER A 117 13.34 -6.17 -8.94
CA SER A 117 14.76 -6.42 -8.72
C SER A 117 15.26 -5.71 -7.46
N PHE A 118 16.16 -6.36 -6.71
CA PHE A 118 16.80 -5.75 -5.53
C PHE A 118 17.48 -4.42 -5.86
N LYS A 119 18.28 -4.39 -6.93
CA LYS A 119 18.96 -3.19 -7.38
C LYS A 119 18.00 -2.03 -7.68
N ALA A 120 16.84 -2.33 -8.28
CA ALA A 120 15.87 -1.27 -8.56
C ALA A 120 15.19 -0.75 -7.29
N ARG A 121 14.90 -1.62 -6.31
CA ARG A 121 14.33 -1.22 -5.02
C ARG A 121 15.33 -0.43 -4.17
N GLU A 122 16.60 -0.81 -4.19
CA GLU A 122 17.69 -0.08 -3.54
C GLU A 122 17.91 1.29 -4.18
N LYS A 123 17.96 1.36 -5.52
CA LYS A 123 18.02 2.63 -6.25
C LYS A 123 16.82 3.53 -5.92
N ALA A 124 15.62 2.98 -5.94
CA ALA A 124 14.40 3.71 -5.57
C ALA A 124 14.43 4.18 -4.11
N GLY A 125 15.04 3.41 -3.19
CA GLY A 125 15.23 3.82 -1.81
C GLY A 125 16.16 5.03 -1.69
N LYS A 126 17.22 5.09 -2.49
CA LYS A 126 18.07 6.28 -2.60
C LYS A 126 17.32 7.48 -3.20
N GLU A 127 16.57 7.28 -4.28
CA GLU A 127 15.77 8.35 -4.91
C GLU A 127 14.70 8.90 -3.95
N LEU A 128 14.09 8.02 -3.14
CA LEU A 128 13.16 8.42 -2.08
C LEU A 128 13.87 9.22 -0.98
N TYR A 129 15.07 8.81 -0.58
CA TYR A 129 15.90 9.55 0.38
C TYR A 129 16.22 10.96 -0.13
N ASP A 130 16.75 11.07 -1.35
CA ASP A 130 17.14 12.36 -1.94
C ASP A 130 15.92 13.32 -2.02
N GLY A 131 14.76 12.81 -2.42
CA GLY A 131 13.51 13.58 -2.46
C GLY A 131 12.99 13.98 -1.07
N THR A 132 13.14 13.10 -0.08
CA THR A 132 12.73 13.36 1.31
C THR A 132 13.62 14.43 1.96
N VAL A 133 14.94 14.36 1.76
CA VAL A 133 15.88 15.38 2.27
C VAL A 133 15.56 16.76 1.70
N LYS A 134 15.29 16.84 0.39
CA LYS A 134 14.85 18.08 -0.25
C LYS A 134 13.57 18.61 0.40
N LEU A 135 12.57 17.75 0.60
CA LEU A 135 11.31 18.12 1.20
C LEU A 135 11.48 18.60 2.65
N LEU A 136 12.25 17.89 3.48
CA LEU A 136 12.52 18.32 4.87
C LEU A 136 13.25 19.67 4.91
N SER A 137 14.17 19.92 3.98
CA SER A 137 14.85 21.23 3.85
C SER A 137 13.86 22.36 3.52
N GLU A 138 12.89 22.09 2.63
CA GLU A 138 11.84 23.06 2.30
C GLU A 138 10.95 23.37 3.52
N TYR A 139 10.61 22.36 4.33
CA TYR A 139 9.86 22.55 5.58
C TYR A 139 10.66 23.31 6.64
N GLN A 140 11.93 22.97 6.83
CA GLN A 140 12.82 23.67 7.75
C GLN A 140 12.94 25.15 7.36
N LYS A 141 13.13 25.45 6.07
CA LYS A 141 13.16 26.83 5.57
C LYS A 141 11.83 27.55 5.74
N LYS A 142 10.71 26.89 5.44
CA LYS A 142 9.37 27.52 5.46
C LYS A 142 8.86 27.77 6.89
N TYR A 143 9.16 26.87 7.82
CA TYR A 143 8.53 26.90 9.14
C TYR A 143 9.52 26.91 10.31
N GLY A 144 10.82 26.88 10.05
CA GLY A 144 11.87 26.86 11.08
C GLY A 144 11.97 25.56 11.88
N LYS A 145 11.22 24.51 11.51
CA LYS A 145 11.27 23.19 12.16
C LYS A 145 11.15 22.03 11.16
N ILE A 146 11.86 20.94 11.46
CA ILE A 146 11.80 19.68 10.73
C ILE A 146 10.58 18.88 11.24
N PRO A 147 9.61 18.54 10.37
CA PRO A 147 8.48 17.70 10.78
C PRO A 147 8.91 16.24 10.98
N LYS A 148 8.15 15.48 11.75
CA LYS A 148 8.28 14.01 11.79
C LYS A 148 7.88 13.43 10.44
N LEU A 149 8.49 12.33 10.05
CA LEU A 149 8.24 11.68 8.78
C LEU A 149 7.34 10.46 8.98
N ARG A 150 6.23 10.38 8.25
CA ARG A 150 5.41 9.18 8.13
C ARG A 150 5.55 8.64 6.71
N ILE A 151 6.02 7.40 6.57
CA ILE A 151 6.03 6.72 5.28
C ILE A 151 4.98 5.62 5.29
N TRP A 152 3.98 5.79 4.44
CA TRP A 152 2.99 4.77 4.19
C TRP A 152 3.34 4.00 2.93
N THR A 153 3.42 2.68 3.03
CA THR A 153 3.82 1.84 1.92
C THR A 153 2.82 0.72 1.67
N PHE A 154 2.78 0.30 0.42
CA PHE A 154 2.04 -0.89 0.02
C PHE A 154 2.94 -1.88 -0.72
N SER A 155 2.83 -3.18 -0.40
CA SER A 155 3.54 -4.25 -1.11
C SER A 155 5.06 -4.02 -1.13
N HIS A 156 5.72 -4.13 -2.28
CA HIS A 156 7.16 -3.86 -2.40
C HIS A 156 7.58 -2.41 -2.17
N GLY A 157 6.64 -1.47 -2.06
CA GLY A 157 6.96 -0.11 -1.61
C GLY A 157 7.59 -0.10 -0.21
N GLY A 158 7.22 -1.07 0.64
CA GLY A 158 7.83 -1.25 1.96
C GLY A 158 9.33 -1.54 1.87
N ASN A 159 9.74 -2.36 0.90
CA ASN A 159 11.16 -2.68 0.70
C ASN A 159 11.94 -1.48 0.13
N VAL A 160 11.28 -0.58 -0.61
CA VAL A 160 11.88 0.70 -1.03
C VAL A 160 12.11 1.60 0.18
N ALA A 161 11.09 1.77 1.03
CA ALA A 161 11.21 2.56 2.26
C ALA A 161 12.26 2.01 3.23
N LEU A 162 12.33 0.68 3.40
CA LEU A 162 13.36 0.05 4.22
C LEU A 162 14.77 0.28 3.65
N ASN A 163 14.95 0.31 2.33
CA ASN A 163 16.26 0.67 1.76
C ASN A 163 16.62 2.14 1.98
N MET A 164 15.63 3.05 1.97
CA MET A 164 15.84 4.47 2.30
C MET A 164 16.34 4.65 3.74
N VAL A 165 15.87 3.85 4.70
CA VAL A 165 16.26 3.91 6.11
C VAL A 165 17.78 3.79 6.32
N LYS A 166 18.48 3.03 5.47
CA LYS A 166 19.96 2.91 5.49
C LYS A 166 20.69 4.25 5.35
N LEU A 167 20.02 5.25 4.79
CA LEU A 167 20.58 6.55 4.43
C LEU A 167 20.07 7.68 5.34
N LEU A 168 19.05 7.44 6.18
CA LEU A 168 18.30 8.49 6.88
C LEU A 168 18.49 8.53 8.42
N PRO A 169 19.70 8.34 9.01
CA PRO A 169 19.83 8.45 10.46
C PRO A 169 19.68 9.90 10.95
N PHE A 170 20.15 10.90 10.19
CA PHE A 170 20.17 12.31 10.58
C PHE A 170 19.87 13.24 9.40
N PHE A 171 19.28 14.40 9.69
CA PHE A 171 19.13 15.54 8.77
C PHE A 171 19.53 16.81 9.52
N GLU A 172 20.47 17.59 8.98
CA GLU A 172 21.03 18.79 9.65
C GLU A 172 21.48 18.54 11.11
N ASN A 173 22.14 17.40 11.35
CA ASN A 173 22.57 16.93 12.69
C ASN A 173 21.44 16.63 13.69
N GLN A 174 20.18 16.64 13.24
CA GLN A 174 19.03 16.26 14.05
C GLN A 174 18.58 14.84 13.70
N PRO A 175 18.19 14.02 14.70
CA PRO A 175 17.65 12.69 14.44
C PRO A 175 16.33 12.81 13.66
N VAL A 176 16.19 12.03 12.60
CA VAL A 176 14.92 11.95 11.88
C VAL A 176 13.99 10.97 12.60
N HIS A 177 12.82 11.44 12.99
CA HIS A 177 11.77 10.60 13.56
C HIS A 177 10.90 10.02 12.45
N LEU A 178 10.97 8.70 12.26
CA LEU A 178 10.27 7.98 11.19
C LEU A 178 9.20 7.03 11.72
N GLU A 179 7.95 7.25 11.29
CA GLU A 179 6.85 6.31 11.42
C GLU A 179 6.67 5.52 10.12
N LEU A 180 6.80 4.20 10.16
CA LEU A 180 6.61 3.32 9.00
C LEU A 180 5.28 2.58 9.05
N LEU A 181 4.42 2.79 8.04
CA LEU A 181 3.22 1.98 7.82
C LEU A 181 3.48 0.99 6.67
N LEU A 182 3.65 -0.28 7.01
CA LEU A 182 4.01 -1.37 6.08
C LEU A 182 2.77 -2.22 5.79
N VAL A 183 1.99 -1.88 4.75
CA VAL A 183 0.79 -2.63 4.38
C VAL A 183 1.09 -3.66 3.30
N ALA A 184 0.75 -4.93 3.56
CA ALA A 184 0.93 -6.03 2.62
C ALA A 184 2.39 -6.21 2.13
N VAL A 185 3.38 -5.84 2.94
CA VAL A 185 4.80 -5.87 2.57
C VAL A 185 5.34 -7.30 2.67
N PRO A 186 5.96 -7.86 1.62
CA PRO A 186 6.70 -9.12 1.72
C PRO A 186 8.01 -8.89 2.48
N VAL A 187 8.14 -9.48 3.66
CA VAL A 187 9.34 -9.34 4.51
C VAL A 187 10.49 -10.15 3.90
N GLN A 188 11.52 -9.44 3.44
CA GLN A 188 12.71 -10.01 2.80
C GLN A 188 13.89 -10.02 3.78
N LYS A 189 14.66 -11.12 3.82
CA LYS A 189 15.86 -11.28 4.65
C LYS A 189 16.87 -10.15 4.51
N VAL A 190 16.99 -9.60 3.30
CA VAL A 190 17.91 -8.51 2.98
C VAL A 190 17.53 -7.20 3.68
N THR A 191 16.25 -6.98 3.98
CA THR A 191 15.74 -5.74 4.56
C THR A 191 15.09 -5.93 5.93
N GLU A 192 14.94 -7.18 6.41
CA GLU A 192 14.18 -7.46 7.64
C GLU A 192 14.77 -6.74 8.85
N LYS A 193 16.09 -6.69 8.96
CA LYS A 193 16.78 -6.05 10.08
C LYS A 193 16.73 -4.52 10.06
N LEU A 194 16.34 -3.92 8.94
CA LEU A 194 16.22 -2.47 8.84
C LEU A 194 15.02 -1.94 9.62
N ILE A 195 14.06 -2.80 10.01
CA ILE A 195 12.94 -2.41 10.87
C ILE A 195 13.39 -2.02 12.29
N GLU A 196 14.57 -2.48 12.72
CA GLU A 196 15.19 -2.22 14.03
C GLU A 196 16.04 -0.94 14.01
N HIS A 197 16.06 -0.19 12.90
CA HIS A 197 16.91 0.99 12.76
C HIS A 197 16.47 2.12 13.71
N PRO A 198 17.39 2.82 14.40
CA PRO A 198 17.05 3.83 15.43
C PRO A 198 16.19 5.01 14.96
N CYS A 199 16.27 5.39 13.67
CA CYS A 199 15.44 6.47 13.13
C CYS A 199 13.95 6.08 13.06
N ILE A 200 13.64 4.78 13.02
CA ILE A 200 12.25 4.30 13.03
C ILE A 200 11.76 4.39 14.47
N THR A 201 11.02 5.44 14.80
CA THR A 201 10.44 5.62 16.13
C THR A 201 9.22 4.73 16.33
N GLN A 202 8.53 4.38 15.25
CA GLN A 202 7.35 3.52 15.28
C GLN A 202 7.19 2.82 13.93
N SER A 203 6.81 1.55 13.95
CA SER A 203 6.39 0.84 12.75
C SER A 203 5.13 0.01 12.98
N TYR A 204 4.33 -0.11 11.91
CA TYR A 204 3.10 -0.90 11.86
C TYR A 204 3.21 -1.84 10.67
N VAL A 205 3.19 -3.14 10.94
CA VAL A 205 3.26 -4.19 9.92
C VAL A 205 1.87 -4.79 9.77
N ILE A 206 1.18 -4.43 8.70
CA ILE A 206 -0.21 -4.82 8.47
C ILE A 206 -0.25 -5.89 7.39
N SER A 207 -0.67 -7.08 7.78
CA SER A 207 -0.66 -8.27 6.93
C SER A 207 -1.94 -9.08 7.05
N SER A 208 -2.23 -9.90 6.05
CA SER A 208 -3.35 -10.83 6.11
C SER A 208 -2.97 -12.23 5.65
N THR A 209 -3.59 -13.24 6.25
CA THR A 209 -3.30 -14.66 5.98
C THR A 209 -3.69 -15.08 4.57
N ARG A 210 -4.66 -14.39 3.95
CA ARG A 210 -5.09 -14.66 2.56
C ARG A 210 -4.34 -13.86 1.51
N ASP A 211 -3.44 -12.97 1.92
CA ASP A 211 -2.53 -12.35 0.98
C ASP A 211 -1.43 -13.34 0.61
N LEU A 212 -1.53 -13.89 -0.60
CA LEU A 212 -0.55 -14.80 -1.16
C LEU A 212 0.64 -14.04 -1.77
N MET A 213 0.47 -12.78 -2.20
CA MET A 213 1.55 -12.03 -2.85
C MET A 213 2.72 -11.81 -1.90
N GLN A 214 2.44 -11.62 -0.60
CA GLN A 214 3.46 -11.48 0.42
C GLN A 214 4.40 -12.70 0.55
N VAL A 215 3.95 -13.90 0.20
CA VAL A 215 4.73 -15.14 0.35
C VAL A 215 5.18 -15.77 -0.97
N LEU A 216 4.62 -15.32 -2.10
CA LEU A 216 4.93 -15.91 -3.41
C LEU A 216 6.13 -15.28 -4.12
N ASP A 217 6.60 -14.09 -3.70
CA ASP A 217 7.79 -13.43 -4.28
C ASP A 217 9.09 -14.11 -3.83
N THR A 218 9.32 -15.36 -4.23
CA THR A 218 10.57 -16.04 -3.91
C THR A 218 11.72 -15.33 -4.61
N TYR A 219 12.79 -15.05 -3.87
CA TYR A 219 13.96 -14.33 -4.39
C TYR A 219 15.25 -15.12 -4.12
N LYS A 220 16.30 -14.77 -4.86
CA LYS A 220 17.65 -15.28 -4.62
C LYS A 220 18.48 -14.24 -3.88
N PHE A 221 19.11 -14.64 -2.79
CA PHE A 221 20.07 -13.85 -2.03
C PHE A 221 21.21 -14.79 -1.61
N GLU A 222 22.47 -14.37 -1.74
CA GLU A 222 23.64 -15.21 -1.39
C GLU A 222 23.60 -16.64 -1.96
N LYS A 223 23.18 -16.78 -3.22
CA LYS A 223 22.99 -18.08 -3.92
C LYS A 223 21.89 -18.99 -3.33
N LYS A 224 21.24 -18.61 -2.23
CA LYS A 224 20.11 -19.32 -1.62
C LYS A 224 18.78 -18.74 -2.09
N ARG A 225 17.73 -19.58 -2.15
CA ARG A 225 16.37 -19.16 -2.46
C ARG A 225 15.61 -18.96 -1.15
N TYR A 226 14.97 -17.80 -1.02
CA TYR A 226 14.18 -17.47 0.15
C TYR A 226 12.74 -17.23 -0.25
N THR A 227 11.85 -17.57 0.68
CA THR A 227 10.43 -17.22 0.64
C THR A 227 10.22 -16.07 1.61
N PRO A 228 9.60 -14.94 1.20
CA PRO A 228 9.34 -13.86 2.12
C PRO A 228 8.32 -14.27 3.20
N ALA A 229 8.40 -13.62 4.35
CA ALA A 229 7.44 -13.76 5.43
C ALA A 229 6.38 -12.64 5.37
N ARG A 230 5.28 -12.81 6.10
CA ARG A 230 4.26 -11.76 6.29
C ARG A 230 4.58 -10.83 7.46
N PHE A 231 5.37 -11.32 8.40
CA PHE A 231 5.67 -10.69 9.67
C PHE A 231 7.18 -10.72 9.86
N PHE A 232 7.70 -9.70 10.53
CA PHE A 232 9.11 -9.58 10.87
C PHE A 232 9.44 -10.46 12.07
N ASP A 233 10.57 -11.15 11.97
CA ASP A 233 11.19 -11.81 13.12
C ASP A 233 12.15 -10.80 13.78
N THR A 234 11.58 -9.94 14.63
CA THR A 234 12.27 -8.81 15.25
C THR A 234 12.04 -8.79 16.75
N THR A 235 12.90 -8.10 17.50
CA THR A 235 12.73 -7.78 18.91
C THR A 235 12.49 -6.28 19.14
N ALA A 236 12.29 -5.52 18.05
CA ALA A 236 11.96 -4.10 18.07
C ALA A 236 10.64 -3.85 18.82
N SER A 237 10.71 -3.21 19.98
CA SER A 237 9.51 -2.85 20.77
C SER A 237 8.65 -1.78 20.10
N ASN A 238 9.24 -1.01 19.18
CA ASN A 238 8.59 -0.04 18.31
C ASN A 238 7.95 -0.67 17.05
N CYS A 239 7.98 -2.00 16.90
CA CYS A 239 7.35 -2.71 15.78
C CYS A 239 6.05 -3.39 16.21
N ARG A 240 4.92 -2.89 15.71
CA ARG A 240 3.59 -3.46 15.97
C ARG A 240 3.12 -4.27 14.78
N GLN A 241 2.82 -5.54 14.99
CA GLN A 241 2.45 -6.46 13.92
C GLN A 241 0.96 -6.78 13.98
N ILE A 242 0.22 -6.43 12.93
CA ILE A 242 -1.24 -6.47 12.87
C ILE A 242 -1.68 -7.47 11.82
N LYS A 243 -2.40 -8.52 12.25
CA LYS A 243 -3.12 -9.44 11.39
C LYS A 243 -4.55 -8.93 11.22
N VAL A 244 -4.95 -8.66 9.98
CA VAL A 244 -6.26 -8.07 9.70
C VAL A 244 -7.26 -9.07 9.13
N LEU A 245 -8.50 -8.98 9.62
CA LEU A 245 -9.67 -9.73 9.15
C LEU A 245 -10.88 -8.81 9.03
N ILE A 246 -11.71 -9.04 8.02
CA ILE A 246 -13.02 -8.41 7.89
C ILE A 246 -14.06 -9.51 7.77
N ASN A 247 -15.12 -9.44 8.57
CA ASN A 247 -16.16 -10.47 8.69
C ASN A 247 -15.55 -11.87 8.90
N ASN A 248 -14.59 -11.95 9.84
CA ASN A 248 -13.84 -13.18 10.19
C ASN A 248 -13.08 -13.82 9.02
N ARG A 249 -12.78 -13.04 7.99
CA ARG A 249 -12.11 -13.51 6.78
C ARG A 249 -10.88 -12.67 6.49
N GLY A 250 -9.76 -13.35 6.20
CA GLY A 250 -8.55 -12.68 5.73
C GLY A 250 -8.75 -11.98 4.38
N LEU A 251 -7.97 -10.94 4.16
CA LEU A 251 -7.97 -10.08 2.99
C LEU A 251 -6.96 -10.56 1.95
N GLY A 252 -7.29 -10.48 0.67
CA GLY A 252 -6.32 -10.63 -0.41
C GLY A 252 -5.50 -9.36 -0.62
N HIS A 253 -4.47 -9.44 -1.48
CA HIS A 253 -3.59 -8.29 -1.76
C HIS A 253 -4.35 -7.05 -2.24
N ALA A 254 -5.31 -7.24 -3.15
CA ALA A 254 -6.12 -6.13 -3.65
C ALA A 254 -7.13 -5.60 -2.62
N ASP A 255 -7.67 -6.47 -1.75
CA ASP A 255 -8.55 -6.05 -0.66
C ASP A 255 -7.79 -5.15 0.33
N LEU A 256 -6.53 -5.50 0.64
CA LEU A 256 -5.64 -4.68 1.48
C LEU A 256 -5.33 -3.31 0.88
N LEU A 257 -5.21 -3.21 -0.46
CA LEU A 257 -4.95 -1.93 -1.13
C LEU A 257 -6.21 -1.05 -1.21
N ARG A 258 -7.37 -1.64 -1.52
CA ARG A 258 -8.55 -0.87 -1.95
C ARG A 258 -9.54 -0.65 -0.82
N SER A 259 -9.84 -1.73 -0.11
CA SER A 259 -10.98 -1.75 0.79
C SER A 259 -10.51 -1.53 2.23
N PHE A 260 -9.32 -2.02 2.58
CA PHE A 260 -8.78 -1.87 3.93
C PHE A 260 -8.34 -0.43 4.25
N THR A 261 -8.05 0.41 3.25
CA THR A 261 -7.65 1.82 3.47
C THR A 261 -8.66 2.58 4.34
N LEU A 262 -9.95 2.32 4.20
CA LEU A 262 -11.02 2.90 5.03
C LEU A 262 -10.90 2.54 6.52
N HIS A 263 -10.34 1.37 6.81
CA HIS A 263 -10.17 0.84 8.16
C HIS A 263 -8.76 1.04 8.73
N LEU A 264 -7.82 1.52 7.91
CA LEU A 264 -6.42 1.69 8.31
C LEU A 264 -6.29 2.56 9.57
N PRO A 265 -6.91 3.75 9.69
CA PRO A 265 -6.80 4.55 10.91
C PRO A 265 -7.31 3.83 12.15
N GLY A 266 -8.42 3.09 12.05
CA GLY A 266 -8.96 2.28 13.14
C GLY A 266 -7.99 1.20 13.61
N ALA A 267 -7.33 0.52 12.67
CA ALA A 267 -6.31 -0.50 12.99
C ALA A 267 -5.08 0.10 13.67
N LEU A 268 -4.64 1.29 13.23
CA LEU A 268 -3.51 1.97 13.84
C LEU A 268 -3.83 2.43 15.26
N ASN A 269 -5.00 3.06 15.46
CA ASN A 269 -5.47 3.50 16.78
C ASN A 269 -5.66 2.33 17.75
N PHE A 270 -6.16 1.19 17.28
CA PHE A 270 -6.22 -0.03 18.07
C PHE A 270 -4.82 -0.50 18.50
N ALA A 271 -3.86 -0.52 17.57
CA ALA A 271 -2.49 -0.91 17.89
C ALA A 271 -1.79 0.07 18.86
N ASP A 272 -2.09 1.37 18.75
CA ASP A 272 -1.65 2.41 19.69
C ASP A 272 -2.17 2.15 21.11
N GLN A 273 -3.42 1.68 21.25
CA GLN A 273 -4.04 1.37 22.54
C GLN A 273 -3.47 0.10 23.18
N VAL A 274 -3.24 -0.95 22.39
CA VAL A 274 -2.70 -2.24 22.89
C VAL A 274 -1.23 -2.10 23.30
N TYR A 275 -0.46 -1.31 22.55
CA TYR A 275 0.96 -1.06 22.83
C TYR A 275 1.19 0.44 23.02
N PRO A 276 0.74 1.03 24.14
CA PRO A 276 0.97 2.45 24.39
C PRO A 276 2.46 2.71 24.24
N THR A 277 2.81 3.66 23.37
CA THR A 277 4.20 4.02 23.13
C THR A 277 4.78 4.43 24.48
N LYS A 278 5.55 3.54 25.11
CA LYS A 278 6.46 3.97 26.15
C LYS A 278 7.38 4.93 25.42
N ILE A 279 7.27 6.21 25.74
CA ILE A 279 8.18 7.22 25.23
C ILE A 279 9.55 6.74 25.70
N ALA A 280 10.23 6.01 24.83
CA ALA A 280 11.63 5.74 24.98
C ALA A 280 12.24 7.12 24.84
N LEU A 281 12.49 7.77 25.98
CA LEU A 281 13.52 8.79 26.04
C LEU A 281 14.67 8.18 25.25
N LEU A 282 15.06 8.82 24.14
CA LEU A 282 16.21 8.41 23.35
C LEU A 282 17.27 8.01 24.36
N PRO A 283 17.80 6.78 24.31
CA PRO A 283 18.70 6.31 25.34
C PRO A 283 19.90 7.25 25.33
N GLU A 284 19.86 8.25 26.21
CA GLU A 284 21.05 8.95 26.63
C GLU A 284 21.91 7.83 27.18
N VAL A 285 22.94 7.44 26.43
CA VAL A 285 24.33 7.25 26.87
C VAL A 285 24.58 6.37 28.12
N PHE A 286 23.56 5.74 28.70
CA PHE A 286 23.62 5.07 29.99
C PHE A 286 23.55 3.56 29.75
N GLY A 287 24.66 2.89 30.07
CA GLY A 287 24.90 1.45 29.95
C GLY A 287 24.03 0.57 30.85
N GLY A 288 22.71 0.68 30.72
CA GLY A 288 21.74 -0.21 31.35
C GLY A 288 21.82 -1.61 30.75
N LYS A 289 21.84 -2.63 31.60
CA LYS A 289 21.80 -4.04 31.20
C LYS A 289 20.56 -4.31 30.34
N ASN A 290 20.77 -4.88 29.15
CA ASN A 290 19.71 -5.26 28.22
C ASN A 290 18.67 -6.15 28.91
N GLN A 291 17.47 -5.61 29.19
CA GLN A 291 16.31 -6.45 29.48
C GLN A 291 16.06 -7.34 28.26
N LYS A 292 15.83 -8.64 28.46
CA LYS A 292 15.40 -9.53 27.39
C LYS A 292 14.11 -8.98 26.80
N THR A 293 14.17 -8.42 25.60
CA THR A 293 13.01 -7.95 24.88
C THR A 293 12.24 -9.15 24.35
N GLU A 294 11.02 -9.35 24.84
CA GLU A 294 10.10 -10.33 24.28
C GLU A 294 9.80 -9.97 22.81
N LYS A 295 9.59 -10.99 21.97
CA LYS A 295 9.22 -10.75 20.57
C LYS A 295 7.87 -10.01 20.53
N PRO A 296 7.72 -8.99 19.67
CA PRO A 296 6.46 -8.29 19.53
C PRO A 296 5.39 -9.26 19.06
N GLU A 297 4.32 -9.33 19.84
CA GLU A 297 3.17 -10.19 19.57
C GLU A 297 2.42 -9.69 18.32
N ILE A 298 1.86 -10.64 17.57
CA ILE A 298 1.02 -10.35 16.41
C ILE A 298 -0.41 -10.16 16.93
N ILE A 299 -0.90 -8.93 16.90
CA ILE A 299 -2.26 -8.62 17.29
C ILE A 299 -3.25 -8.86 16.16
N GLU A 300 -4.42 -9.38 16.50
CA GLU A 300 -5.50 -9.58 15.55
C GLU A 300 -6.47 -8.39 15.59
N TYR A 301 -6.66 -7.74 14.43
CA TYR A 301 -7.65 -6.68 14.24
C TYR A 301 -8.78 -7.21 13.35
N ALA A 302 -9.90 -7.59 13.98
CA ALA A 302 -11.08 -8.13 13.33
C ALA A 302 -12.19 -7.09 13.25
N ILE A 303 -12.70 -6.86 12.04
CA ILE A 303 -13.75 -5.86 11.75
C ILE A 303 -15.03 -6.59 11.34
N GLN A 304 -16.17 -6.15 11.85
CA GLN A 304 -17.48 -6.52 11.31
C GLN A 304 -17.97 -5.36 10.43
N ASP A 305 -17.96 -5.57 9.11
CA ASP A 305 -18.44 -4.61 8.12
C ASP A 305 -19.35 -5.33 7.12
N PRO A 306 -20.69 -5.30 7.34
CA PRO A 306 -21.64 -5.96 6.44
C PRO A 306 -21.67 -5.36 5.03
N GLY A 307 -21.17 -4.12 4.85
CA GLY A 307 -21.04 -3.47 3.55
C GLY A 307 -19.81 -3.92 2.77
N PHE A 308 -18.85 -4.58 3.42
CA PHE A 308 -17.59 -4.98 2.81
C PHE A 308 -17.77 -6.03 1.72
N ARG A 309 -17.37 -5.68 0.49
CA ARG A 309 -17.37 -6.60 -0.66
C ARG A 309 -15.95 -7.06 -0.97
N PHE A 310 -15.68 -8.34 -0.73
CA PHE A 310 -14.44 -8.97 -1.15
C PHE A 310 -14.26 -8.92 -2.66
N PHE A 311 -13.06 -8.59 -3.12
CA PHE A 311 -12.68 -8.77 -4.52
C PHE A 311 -12.77 -10.26 -4.86
N LYS A 312 -13.81 -10.62 -5.62
CA LYS A 312 -13.95 -11.97 -6.18
C LYS A 312 -12.94 -12.13 -7.30
N PHE A 313 -11.77 -12.70 -6.99
CA PHE A 313 -10.94 -13.28 -8.04
C PHE A 313 -11.75 -14.40 -8.71
N LEU A 314 -12.01 -14.27 -10.02
CA LEU A 314 -12.62 -15.33 -10.82
C LEU A 314 -11.83 -16.62 -10.58
N ASN A 315 -12.57 -17.65 -10.17
CA ASN A 315 -12.01 -18.91 -9.71
C ASN A 315 -11.24 -19.57 -10.86
N LEU A 316 -9.91 -19.48 -10.86
CA LEU A 316 -9.01 -19.98 -11.92
C LEU A 316 -9.21 -21.47 -12.24
N LYS A 317 -9.83 -22.23 -11.34
CA LYS A 317 -10.20 -23.64 -11.55
C LYS A 317 -11.15 -23.86 -12.73
N GLN A 318 -11.96 -22.87 -13.14
CA GLN A 318 -12.86 -23.04 -14.29
C GLN A 318 -12.14 -22.94 -15.65
N CYS A 319 -10.99 -22.29 -15.76
CA CYS A 319 -10.29 -22.14 -17.05
C CYS A 319 -9.41 -23.33 -17.44
N VAL A 320 -9.03 -24.21 -16.51
CA VAL A 320 -8.18 -25.38 -16.82
C VAL A 320 -9.00 -26.56 -17.39
N ARG A 321 -10.34 -26.52 -17.29
CA ARG A 321 -11.24 -27.57 -17.82
C ARG A 321 -11.91 -27.22 -19.15
N GLY A 322 -11.56 -26.09 -19.78
CA GLY A 322 -12.00 -25.71 -21.13
C GLY A 322 -11.33 -26.56 -22.20
N LYS A 323 -11.97 -27.68 -22.53
CA LYS A 323 -11.62 -28.65 -23.58
C LYS A 323 -11.12 -27.99 -24.89
N ARG A 324 -10.05 -28.57 -25.45
CA ARG A 324 -9.75 -28.59 -26.89
C ARG A 324 -10.95 -29.16 -27.64
N LYS A 325 -11.95 -28.35 -28.02
CA LYS A 325 -12.85 -28.71 -29.11
C LYS A 325 -12.30 -28.07 -30.39
N LYS A 326 -11.84 -28.92 -31.31
CA LYS A 326 -11.47 -28.54 -32.68
C LYS A 326 -12.69 -27.84 -33.30
N CYS A 327 -12.58 -26.56 -33.62
CA CYS A 327 -13.51 -25.92 -34.54
C CYS A 327 -13.14 -26.38 -35.95
N THR A 328 -13.84 -27.39 -36.45
CA THR A 328 -13.93 -27.64 -37.89
C THR A 328 -14.83 -26.58 -38.50
N VAL A 329 -14.24 -25.66 -39.26
CA VAL A 329 -14.96 -24.77 -40.17
C VAL A 329 -15.50 -25.66 -41.30
N LYS A 330 -16.80 -25.93 -41.33
CA LYS A 330 -17.46 -26.47 -42.53
C LYS A 330 -17.99 -25.29 -43.34
N ASN A 331 -17.47 -25.20 -44.56
CA ASN A 331 -17.92 -24.28 -45.59
C ASN A 331 -19.40 -24.46 -45.89
N THR A 332 -20.05 -23.32 -46.11
CA THR A 332 -21.41 -23.14 -46.63
C THR A 332 -21.56 -23.74 -48.04
N PRO A 333 -22.81 -23.98 -48.47
CA PRO A 333 -23.21 -23.29 -49.69
C PRO A 333 -24.52 -22.51 -49.55
N LYS A 334 -24.56 -21.44 -50.34
CA LYS A 334 -25.63 -20.45 -50.51
C LYS A 334 -26.95 -21.08 -50.96
N ARG A 335 -28.07 -20.49 -50.49
CA ARG A 335 -29.28 -20.33 -51.32
C ARG A 335 -29.98 -19.02 -50.97
N LEU A 336 -30.19 -18.21 -52.02
CA LEU A 336 -31.13 -17.09 -52.05
C LEU A 336 -32.57 -17.61 -51.91
N ILE A 337 -33.48 -16.78 -51.38
CA ILE A 337 -34.66 -16.22 -52.10
C ILE A 337 -35.49 -15.30 -51.16
N LYS A 338 -35.66 -14.05 -51.65
CA LYS A 338 -36.78 -13.09 -51.64
C LYS A 338 -37.67 -12.80 -50.40
N SER A 339 -37.66 -11.50 -50.08
CA SER A 339 -38.78 -10.56 -49.85
C SER A 339 -39.99 -10.93 -48.99
N ALA A 340 -40.31 -10.07 -48.01
CA ALA A 340 -41.52 -9.24 -48.03
C ALA A 340 -41.40 -8.09 -47.00
N LEU A 341 -41.69 -6.88 -47.48
CA LEU A 341 -42.05 -5.71 -46.69
C LEU A 341 -43.49 -5.86 -46.20
N SER A 342 -43.77 -5.51 -44.95
CA SER A 342 -44.98 -4.76 -44.61
C SER A 342 -44.84 -4.07 -43.25
N SER A 343 -45.10 -2.78 -43.29
CA SER A 343 -45.33 -1.84 -42.20
C SER A 343 -46.46 -2.26 -41.25
N ASN A 344 -46.46 -1.69 -40.04
CA ASN A 344 -47.56 -0.97 -39.37
C ASN A 344 -47.26 -0.92 -37.86
N LEU A 345 -46.95 0.28 -37.34
CA LEU A 345 -47.87 1.24 -36.72
C LEU A 345 -48.29 0.83 -35.30
N ILE A 346 -47.81 1.66 -34.39
CA ILE A 346 -48.12 1.78 -32.97
C ILE A 346 -49.54 2.33 -32.80
N PRO A 347 -50.23 1.98 -31.71
CA PRO A 347 -50.93 2.98 -30.89
C PRO A 347 -50.21 3.28 -29.58
#